data_AF-A0A536BMY1-F1
#
_entry.id   AF-A0A536BMY1-F1
#
_cell.length_a   1.000
_cell.length_b   1.000
_cell.length_c   1.000
_cell.angle_alpha   90.00
_cell.angle_beta   90.00
_cell.angle_gamma   90.00
#
_symmetry.space_group_name_H-M   'P 1'
#
loop_
_entity.id
_entity.type
_entity.pdbx_description
1 polymer ?
#
loop_
_entity_poly.entity_id
_entity_poly.type
_entity_poly.pdbx_seq_one_letter_code
_entity_poly.pdbx_strand_id
1 'polypeptide(L)'
;MTVRDQTVGDYLQALASTAAVPGGGSAAALGAAMGAALVSMVAKLSAKKAKAIEDRDVLAGLVPEFDQLAARLLELSQDDIDAYRAVIDARKSGAQSEALGR
;
A
#
# COMPACT_ATOMS: atom_id res chain seq x y z
N MET A 1 -13.25 6.15 -1.52
CA MET A 1 -11.95 6.83 -1.32
C MET A 1 -10.88 5.75 -1.32
N THR A 2 -9.80 5.92 -2.08
CA THR A 2 -8.72 4.92 -2.13
C THR A 2 -7.79 5.08 -0.94
N VAL A 3 -6.93 4.10 -0.64
CA VAL A 3 -5.86 4.27 0.36
C VAL A 3 -4.99 5.50 0.08
N ARG A 4 -4.70 5.80 -1.20
CA ARG A 4 -3.88 6.93 -1.63
C ARG A 4 -4.47 8.30 -1.23
N ASP A 5 -5.80 8.42 -1.26
CA ASP A 5 -6.47 9.71 -1.07
C ASP A 5 -6.96 9.93 0.37
N GLN A 6 -6.98 8.88 1.20
CA GLN A 6 -7.42 8.94 2.59
C GLN A 6 -6.41 9.68 3.47
N THR A 7 -6.91 10.36 4.51
CA THR A 7 -6.00 10.84 5.55
C THR A 7 -5.46 9.66 6.35
N VAL A 8 -4.25 9.79 6.88
CA VAL A 8 -3.67 8.76 7.76
C VAL A 8 -4.56 8.49 8.97
N GLY A 9 -5.22 9.53 9.51
CA GLY A 9 -6.16 9.38 10.62
C GLY A 9 -7.35 8.50 10.26
N ASP A 10 -7.99 8.72 9.11
CA ASP A 10 -9.15 7.94 8.66
C ASP A 10 -8.76 6.48 8.43
N TYR A 11 -7.61 6.25 7.80
CA TYR A 11 -7.10 4.90 7.57
C TYR A 11 -6.87 4.15 8.89
N LEU A 12 -6.23 4.80 9.87
CA LEU A 12 -5.96 4.20 11.18
C LEU A 12 -7.24 3.94 11.98
N GLN A 13 -8.21 4.85 11.91
CA GLN A 13 -9.52 4.65 12.54
C GLN A 13 -10.26 3.45 11.93
N ALA A 14 -10.22 3.30 10.60
CA ALA A 14 -10.82 2.16 9.92
C ALA A 14 -10.10 0.85 10.26
N LEU A 15 -8.76 0.84 10.28
CA LEU A 15 -7.93 -0.31 10.64
C LEU A 15 -8.16 -0.78 12.08
N ALA A 16 -8.39 0.14 13.01
CA ALA A 16 -8.65 -0.16 14.42
C ALA A 16 -10.13 -0.53 14.71
N SER A 17 -11.00 -0.50 13.69
CA SER A 17 -12.43 -0.77 13.85
C SER A 17 -12.74 -2.27 13.85
N THR A 18 -14.03 -2.61 14.04
CA THR A 18 -14.54 -3.98 13.86
C THR A 18 -14.87 -4.32 12.40
N ALA A 19 -14.58 -3.41 11.46
CA ALA A 19 -14.77 -3.66 10.04
C ALA A 19 -13.80 -4.72 9.51
N ALA A 20 -14.22 -5.42 8.46
CA ALA A 20 -13.42 -6.51 7.89
C ALA A 20 -12.21 -6.02 7.07
N VAL A 21 -12.20 -4.74 6.66
CA VAL A 21 -11.12 -4.06 5.94
C VAL A 21 -11.04 -2.59 6.39
N PRO A 22 -9.86 -1.94 6.33
CA PRO A 22 -8.55 -2.49 5.96
C PRO A 22 -8.00 -3.48 6.98
N GLY A 23 -7.21 -4.45 6.51
CA GLY A 23 -6.59 -5.49 7.33
C GLY A 23 -5.06 -5.42 7.37
N GLY A 24 -4.44 -6.48 7.90
CA GLY A 24 -2.97 -6.56 8.04
C GLY A 24 -2.22 -6.52 6.71
N GLY A 25 -2.77 -7.09 5.63
CA GLY A 25 -2.18 -7.04 4.29
C GLY A 25 -2.07 -5.61 3.76
N SER A 26 -3.18 -4.89 3.77
CA SER A 26 -3.24 -3.45 3.48
C SER A 26 -2.26 -2.65 4.35
N ALA A 27 -2.24 -2.89 5.67
CA ALA A 27 -1.33 -2.17 6.57
C ALA A 27 0.16 -2.46 6.27
N ALA A 28 0.51 -3.70 5.94
CA ALA A 28 1.88 -4.07 5.56
C ALA A 28 2.29 -3.39 4.25
N ALA A 29 1.40 -3.35 3.24
CA ALA A 29 1.65 -2.67 1.98
C ALA A 29 1.84 -1.16 2.16
N LEU A 30 0.99 -0.51 2.97
CA LEU A 30 1.14 0.91 3.31
C LEU A 30 2.47 1.19 4.05
N GLY A 31 2.84 0.34 5.02
CA GLY A 31 4.11 0.45 5.74
C GLY A 31 5.32 0.30 4.81
N ALA A 32 5.26 -0.64 3.87
CA ALA A 32 6.29 -0.80 2.85
C ALA A 32 6.36 0.42 1.91
N ALA A 33 5.22 1.03 1.56
CA ALA A 33 5.19 2.25 0.74
C ALA A 33 5.91 3.41 1.45
N MET A 34 5.68 3.57 2.76
CA MET A 34 6.42 4.54 3.58
C MET A 34 7.92 4.26 3.57
N GLY A 35 8.32 2.99 3.70
CA GLY A 35 9.72 2.57 3.62
C GLY A 35 10.36 2.92 2.27
N ALA A 36 9.71 2.60 1.15
CA ALA A 36 10.19 2.92 -0.19
C ALA A 36 10.33 4.44 -0.39
N ALA A 37 9.36 5.23 0.07
CA ALA A 37 9.43 6.69 0.01
C ALA A 37 10.63 7.25 0.81
N LEU A 38 10.92 6.68 1.98
CA LEU A 38 12.09 7.05 2.79
C LEU A 38 13.41 6.72 2.07
N VAL A 39 13.52 5.54 1.45
CA VAL A 39 14.72 5.17 0.69
C VAL A 39 14.93 6.12 -0.49
N SER A 40 13.88 6.42 -1.25
CA SER A 40 13.93 7.41 -2.33
C SER A 40 14.40 8.79 -1.83
N MET A 41 13.88 9.27 -0.70
CA MET A 41 14.31 10.52 -0.08
C MET A 41 15.81 10.49 0.27
N VAL A 42 16.28 9.42 0.90
CA VAL A 42 17.69 9.28 1.29
C VAL A 42 18.58 9.19 0.05
N ALA A 43 18.16 8.49 -1.00
CA ALA A 43 18.88 8.43 -2.28
C ALA A 43 19.02 9.83 -2.91
N LYS A 44 17.93 10.62 -2.97
CA LYS A 44 17.94 12.03 -3.44
C LYS A 44 18.92 12.89 -2.65
N LEU A 45 18.88 12.81 -1.31
CA LEU A 45 19.77 13.57 -0.43
C LEU A 45 21.23 13.16 -0.58
N SER A 46 21.48 11.87 -0.77
CA SER A 46 22.83 11.31 -0.91
C SER A 46 23.43 11.66 -2.27
N ALA A 47 22.67 11.56 -3.35
CA ALA A 47 23.09 11.95 -4.70
C ALA A 47 23.50 13.44 -4.76
N LYS A 48 22.76 14.31 -4.05
CA LYS A 48 23.09 15.74 -3.93
C LYS A 48 24.44 16.00 -3.23
N LYS A 49 24.85 15.11 -2.33
CA LYS A 49 26.11 15.24 -1.56
C LYS A 49 27.29 14.49 -2.19
N ALA A 50 27.03 13.60 -3.15
CA ALA A 50 28.04 12.78 -3.79
C ALA A 50 29.07 13.64 -4.57
N LYS A 51 30.36 13.36 -4.31
CA LYS A 51 31.50 14.02 -4.95
C LYS A 51 31.93 13.31 -6.24
N ALA A 52 31.88 11.98 -6.26
CA ALA A 52 32.13 11.19 -7.45
C ALA A 52 30.88 11.13 -8.32
N ILE A 53 31.07 11.15 -9.64
CA ILE A 53 29.99 11.06 -10.63
C ILE A 53 29.34 9.67 -10.57
N GLU A 54 30.16 8.61 -10.47
CA GLU A 54 29.70 7.22 -10.39
C GLU A 54 28.74 6.99 -9.21
N ASP A 55 29.10 7.46 -8.01
CA ASP A 55 28.23 7.38 -6.82
C ASP A 55 26.91 8.14 -7.03
N ARG A 56 26.98 9.32 -7.66
CA ARG A 56 25.80 10.14 -7.94
C ARG A 56 24.85 9.42 -8.90
N ASP A 57 25.39 8.80 -9.94
CA ASP A 57 24.60 8.12 -10.97
C ASP A 57 23.92 6.88 -10.41
N VAL A 58 24.63 6.09 -9.59
CA VAL A 58 24.04 4.94 -8.89
C VAL A 58 22.89 5.39 -7.99
N LEU A 59 23.10 6.41 -7.16
CA LEU A 59 22.07 6.91 -6.24
C LEU A 59 20.88 7.53 -6.98
N ALA A 60 21.13 8.24 -8.09
CA ALA A 60 20.09 8.81 -8.93
C ALA A 60 19.28 7.72 -9.65
N GLY A 61 19.90 6.59 -10.00
CA GLY A 61 19.23 5.43 -10.59
C GLY A 61 18.23 4.75 -9.65
N LEU A 62 18.49 4.74 -8.34
CA LEU A 62 17.58 4.15 -7.34
C LEU A 62 16.29 4.95 -7.14
N VAL A 63 16.33 6.27 -7.36
CA VAL A 63 15.20 7.17 -7.12
C VAL A 63 13.92 6.75 -7.87
N PRO A 64 13.93 6.59 -9.21
CA PRO A 64 12.73 6.18 -9.93
C PRO A 64 12.22 4.80 -9.51
N GLU A 65 13.11 3.86 -9.16
CA GLU A 65 12.72 2.53 -8.69
C GLU A 65 11.93 2.61 -7.39
N PHE A 66 12.42 3.36 -6.40
CA PHE A 66 11.75 3.49 -5.11
C PHE A 66 10.50 4.39 -5.15
N ASP A 67 10.47 5.42 -6.01
CA ASP A 67 9.26 6.22 -6.23
C ASP A 67 8.14 5.37 -6.87
N GLN A 68 8.47 4.53 -7.86
CA GLN A 68 7.53 3.59 -8.46
C GLN A 68 7.09 2.51 -7.46
N LEU A 69 8.02 1.98 -6.67
CA LEU A 69 7.72 0.99 -5.66
C LEU A 69 6.76 1.53 -4.59
N ALA A 70 6.98 2.75 -4.10
CA ALA A 70 6.07 3.40 -3.16
C ALA A 70 4.65 3.56 -3.74
N ALA A 71 4.55 4.00 -5.00
CA ALA A 71 3.26 4.14 -5.69
C ALA A 71 2.55 2.78 -5.86
N ARG A 72 3.29 1.74 -6.25
CA ARG A 72 2.75 0.38 -6.43
C ARG A 72 2.31 -0.24 -5.11
N LEU A 73 3.03 -0.01 -4.03
CA LEU A 73 2.68 -0.52 -2.70
C LEU A 73 1.41 0.14 -2.15
N LEU A 74 1.17 1.42 -2.44
CA LEU A 74 -0.11 2.08 -2.14
C LEU A 74 -1.27 1.44 -2.92
N GLU A 75 -1.06 1.07 -4.18
CA GLU A 75 -2.06 0.34 -4.97
C GLU A 75 -2.31 -1.05 -4.40
N LEU A 76 -1.25 -1.79 -4.05
CA LEU A 76 -1.39 -3.11 -3.44
C LEU A 76 -2.14 -3.07 -2.09
N SER A 77 -2.00 -1.97 -1.34
CA SER A 77 -2.78 -1.75 -0.13
C SER A 77 -4.29 -1.65 -0.44
N GLN A 78 -4.66 -1.00 -1.54
CA GLN A 78 -6.04 -0.92 -1.99
C GLN A 78 -6.52 -2.25 -2.60
N ASP A 79 -5.67 -2.93 -3.38
CA ASP A 79 -5.96 -4.23 -3.99
C ASP A 79 -6.27 -5.28 -2.90
N ASP A 80 -5.57 -5.28 -1.77
CA ASP A 80 -5.85 -6.16 -0.62
C ASP A 80 -7.25 -5.93 -0.04
N ILE A 81 -7.63 -4.66 0.14
CA ILE A 81 -8.96 -4.26 0.63
C ILE A 81 -10.05 -4.78 -0.32
N ASP A 82 -9.88 -4.57 -1.61
CA ASP A 82 -10.90 -4.90 -2.61
C ASP A 82 -10.99 -6.40 -2.85
N ALA A 83 -9.86 -7.11 -2.84
CA ALA A 83 -9.82 -8.56 -2.92
C ALA A 83 -10.55 -9.21 -1.73
N TYR A 84 -10.32 -8.73 -0.50
CA TYR A 84 -10.97 -9.29 0.67
C TYR A 84 -12.48 -8.97 0.72
N ARG A 85 -12.89 -7.77 0.27
CA ARG A 85 -14.32 -7.44 0.09
C ARG A 85 -15.02 -8.41 -0.84
N ALA A 86 -14.42 -8.71 -1.99
CA ALA A 86 -14.99 -9.67 -2.95
C ALA A 86 -15.20 -11.06 -2.33
N VAL A 87 -14.27 -11.52 -1.48
CA VAL A 87 -14.42 -12.79 -0.74
C VAL A 87 -15.59 -12.75 0.23
N ILE A 88 -15.76 -11.66 0.98
CA ILE A 88 -16.89 -11.50 1.93
C ILE A 88 -18.22 -11.51 1.19
N ASP A 89 -18.31 -10.79 0.07
CA ASP A 89 -19.55 -10.67 -0.70
C ASP A 89 -19.93 -12.01 -1.34
N ALA A 90 -18.94 -12.73 -1.90
CA ALA A 90 -19.13 -14.09 -2.40
C ALA A 90 -19.66 -15.04 -1.30
N ARG A 91 -19.06 -15.01 -0.09
CA ARG A 91 -19.52 -15.85 1.04
C ARG A 91 -20.95 -15.54 1.46
N LYS A 92 -21.35 -14.27 1.49
CA LYS A 92 -22.73 -13.87 1.81
C LYS A 92 -23.72 -14.37 0.75
N SER A 93 -23.37 -14.26 -0.53
CA SER A 93 -24.24 -14.71 -1.63
C SER A 93 -24.41 -16.23 -1.67
N GLY A 94 -23.32 -17.00 -1.44
CA GLY A 94 -23.38 -18.46 -1.35
C GLY A 94 -24.21 -18.95 -0.16
N ALA A 95 -24.06 -18.31 1.00
CA ALA A 95 -24.87 -18.63 2.18
C ALA A 95 -26.37 -18.33 1.98
N GLN A 96 -26.72 -17.27 1.24
CA GLN A 96 -28.12 -16.99 0.90
C GLN A 96 -28.71 -17.98 -0.10
N SER A 97 -27.91 -18.47 -1.05
CA SER A 97 -28.34 -19.50 -2.00
C SER A 97 -28.64 -20.84 -1.32
N GLU A 98 -27.87 -21.23 -0.29
CA GLU A 98 -28.14 -22.44 0.49
C GLU A 98 -29.36 -22.30 1.43
N ALA A 99 -29.62 -21.09 1.93
CA ALA A 99 -30.76 -20.81 2.81
C ALA A 99 -32.11 -20.75 2.08
N LEU A 100 -32.13 -20.38 0.79
CA LEU A 100 -33.36 -20.32 -0.03
C LEU A 100 -33.72 -21.68 -0.68
N GLY A 101 -32.79 -22.63 -0.66
CA GLY A 101 -32.96 -23.99 -1.20
C GLY A 101 -33.37 -25.05 -0.18
N ARG A 102 -33.64 -24.66 1.08
CA ARG A 102 -34.19 -25.51 2.15
C ARG A 102 -35.57 -25.02 2.54
#